data_AF-A0A937EWB0-F1
#
_entry.id   AF-A0A937EWB0-F1
#
_cell.length_a   1.000
_cell.length_b   1.000
_cell.length_c   1.000
_cell.angle_alpha   90.00
_cell.angle_beta   90.00
_cell.angle_gamma   90.00
#
_symmetry.space_group_name_H-M   'P 1'
#
loop_
_entity.id
_entity.type
_entity.pdbx_description
1 polymer ?
#
loop_
_entity_poly.entity_id
_entity_poly.type
_entity_poly.pdbx_seq_one_letter_code
_entity_poly.pdbx_strand_id
1 'polypeptide(L)'
;MASDDTQTKVSFVEILHQAAAYYQAPQGSEGLLQPTPTMVVEALLEAEKAAKRQRLTYPLLPLLGQWRLCFATGTRKLRRRGGIALGKGFYLPRFTPAYISFYDRSDDKSVIVPEQVAISNQIQFSGLKLRFTGPAKYLGKNNILAFDFTHLQVTLFGRSLYSGNIRSGKSQTTEFAQESVANLPFFAFFLVTPDLIAARGRGGGLALWIRE
;
A
#
# COMPACT_ATOMS: atom_id res chain seq x y z
N MET A 1 21.66 -14.16 42.86
CA MET A 1 21.50 -12.92 42.09
C MET A 1 21.14 -13.33 40.68
N ALA A 2 19.84 -13.34 40.37
CA ALA A 2 19.35 -13.60 39.03
C ALA A 2 19.41 -12.28 38.25
N SER A 3 20.18 -12.27 37.19
CA SER A 3 20.29 -11.16 36.25
C SER A 3 18.95 -10.99 35.54
N ASP A 4 18.31 -9.86 35.78
CA ASP A 4 17.09 -9.42 35.11
C ASP A 4 17.47 -8.99 33.67
N ASP A 5 17.29 -9.91 32.73
CA ASP A 5 17.52 -9.67 31.30
C ASP A 5 16.26 -9.00 30.71
N THR A 6 16.04 -7.74 31.08
CA THR A 6 14.95 -6.93 30.55
C THR A 6 15.34 -6.43 29.16
N GLN A 7 15.34 -7.33 28.18
CA GLN A 7 15.46 -6.96 26.78
C GLN A 7 14.22 -6.16 26.40
N THR A 8 14.34 -4.84 26.35
CA THR A 8 13.30 -3.90 25.95
C THR A 8 12.81 -4.29 24.55
N LYS A 9 11.67 -4.98 24.49
CA LYS A 9 11.08 -5.42 23.24
C LYS A 9 10.50 -4.18 22.54
N VAL A 10 11.30 -3.56 21.67
CA VAL A 10 10.88 -2.41 20.85
C VAL A 10 9.57 -2.77 20.14
N SER A 11 8.58 -1.90 20.24
CA SER A 11 7.24 -2.17 19.71
C SER A 11 7.26 -2.17 18.19
N PHE A 12 6.52 -3.07 17.54
CA PHE A 12 6.38 -3.05 16.07
C PHE A 12 5.87 -1.70 15.57
N VAL A 13 5.05 -1.00 16.36
CA VAL A 13 4.55 0.34 16.03
C VAL A 13 5.71 1.33 15.92
N GLU A 14 6.62 1.32 16.89
CA GLU A 14 7.78 2.21 16.92
C GLU A 14 8.69 1.97 15.71
N ILE A 15 8.94 0.71 15.36
CA ILE A 15 9.76 0.36 14.18
C ILE A 15 9.14 0.90 12.89
N LEU A 16 7.83 0.78 12.72
CA LEU A 16 7.14 1.25 11.51
C LEU A 16 7.11 2.78 11.43
N HIS A 17 6.88 3.47 12.55
CA HIS A 17 6.97 4.93 12.62
C HIS A 17 8.40 5.43 12.38
N GLN A 18 9.41 4.75 12.93
CA GLN A 18 10.81 5.08 12.69
C GLN A 18 11.20 4.88 11.22
N ALA A 19 10.72 3.82 10.58
CA ALA A 19 10.92 3.58 9.14
C ALA A 19 10.27 4.67 8.28
N ALA A 20 9.05 5.09 8.63
CA ALA A 20 8.35 6.19 7.98
C ALA A 20 9.08 7.53 8.15
N ALA A 21 9.45 7.88 9.39
CA ALA A 21 10.16 9.11 9.72
C ALA A 21 11.52 9.18 9.02
N TYR A 22 12.30 8.09 9.05
CA TYR A 22 13.57 8.01 8.31
C TYR A 22 13.35 8.24 6.82
N TYR A 23 12.29 7.69 6.24
CA TYR A 23 12.02 7.82 4.80
C TYR A 23 11.62 9.25 4.40
N GLN A 24 10.88 9.95 5.26
CA GLN A 24 10.47 11.35 5.08
C GLN A 24 11.61 12.35 5.30
N ALA A 25 12.54 12.04 6.20
CA ALA A 25 13.60 12.97 6.59
C ALA A 25 14.51 13.33 5.40
N PRO A 26 14.92 14.61 5.24
CA PRO A 26 15.91 15.01 4.26
C PRO A 26 17.18 14.16 4.32
N GLN A 27 17.84 13.93 3.18
CA GLN A 27 19.13 13.23 3.19
C GLN A 27 20.12 14.01 4.06
N GLY A 28 20.80 13.31 4.97
CA GLY A 28 21.73 13.93 5.93
C GLY A 28 21.10 14.38 7.25
N SER A 29 19.84 14.03 7.54
CA SER A 29 19.26 14.27 8.86
C SER A 29 19.97 13.44 9.92
N GLU A 30 20.72 14.09 10.81
CA GLU A 30 21.42 13.44 11.92
C GLU A 30 20.42 12.94 12.98
N GLY A 31 20.66 11.73 13.51
CA GLY A 31 19.88 11.17 14.63
C GLY A 31 18.76 10.18 14.27
N LEU A 32 18.35 10.06 13.00
CA LEU A 32 17.36 9.05 12.59
C LEU A 32 18.05 7.75 12.14
N LEU A 33 18.00 6.73 13.00
CA LEU A 33 18.47 5.39 12.65
C LEU A 33 17.48 4.73 11.68
N GLN A 34 17.98 4.22 10.55
CA GLN A 34 17.18 3.45 9.61
C GLN A 34 16.96 2.03 10.14
N PRO A 35 15.71 1.58 10.36
CA PRO A 35 15.46 0.19 10.70
C PRO A 35 15.88 -0.72 9.55
N THR A 36 16.53 -1.85 9.86
CA THR A 36 16.91 -2.82 8.83
C THR A 36 15.68 -3.37 8.12
N PRO A 37 15.77 -3.79 6.84
CA PRO A 37 14.63 -4.37 6.12
C PRO A 37 13.99 -5.55 6.86
N THR A 38 14.80 -6.40 7.51
CA THR A 38 14.29 -7.52 8.32
C THR A 38 13.42 -7.04 9.48
N MET A 39 13.87 -6.03 10.23
CA MET A 39 13.09 -5.46 11.35
C MET A 39 11.75 -4.90 10.86
N VAL A 40 11.72 -4.22 9.70
CA VAL A 40 10.48 -3.70 9.13
C VAL A 40 9.54 -4.83 8.71
N VAL A 41 10.06 -5.89 8.08
CA VAL A 41 9.25 -7.06 7.71
C VAL A 41 8.64 -7.73 8.93
N GLU A 42 9.43 -7.95 9.98
CA GLU A 42 8.97 -8.53 11.24
C GLU A 42 7.90 -7.65 11.90
N ALA A 43 8.14 -6.33 11.96
CA ALA A 43 7.17 -5.37 12.49
C ALA A 43 5.86 -5.36 11.69
N LEU A 44 5.91 -5.42 10.36
CA LEU A 44 4.71 -5.51 9.51
C LEU A 44 3.94 -6.82 9.76
N LEU A 45 4.64 -7.95 9.92
CA LEU A 45 4.02 -9.24 10.23
C LEU A 45 3.38 -9.24 11.63
N GLU A 46 4.03 -8.63 12.62
CA GLU A 46 3.47 -8.47 13.96
C GLU A 46 2.24 -7.56 13.96
N ALA A 47 2.27 -6.44 13.23
CA ALA A 47 1.13 -5.55 13.05
C ALA A 47 -0.06 -6.29 12.42
N GLU A 48 0.19 -7.08 11.38
CA GLU A 48 -0.86 -7.89 10.74
C GLU A 48 -1.48 -8.91 11.70
N LYS A 49 -0.64 -9.61 12.48
CA LYS A 49 -1.12 -10.56 13.50
C LYS A 49 -1.94 -9.86 14.58
N ALA A 50 -1.48 -8.70 15.05
CA ALA A 50 -2.17 -7.90 16.06
C ALA A 50 -3.55 -7.45 15.57
N ALA A 51 -3.63 -6.90 14.35
CA ALA A 51 -4.88 -6.47 13.74
C ALA A 51 -5.89 -7.62 13.58
N LYS A 52 -5.42 -8.80 13.16
CA LYS A 52 -6.26 -10.01 13.07
C LYS A 52 -6.76 -10.47 14.43
N ARG A 53 -5.88 -10.53 15.44
CA ARG A 53 -6.23 -10.95 16.81
C ARG A 53 -7.25 -10.02 17.44
N GLN A 54 -7.08 -8.72 17.24
CA GLN A 54 -7.96 -7.67 17.77
C GLN A 54 -9.20 -7.43 16.89
N ARG A 55 -9.29 -8.09 15.72
CA ARG A 55 -10.35 -7.90 14.73
C ARG A 55 -10.57 -6.42 14.38
N LEU A 56 -9.46 -5.69 14.23
CA LEU A 56 -9.51 -4.28 13.89
C LEU A 56 -10.20 -4.09 12.54
N THR A 57 -11.07 -3.10 12.47
CA THR A 57 -11.69 -2.63 11.24
C THR A 57 -11.30 -1.18 11.02
N TYR A 58 -11.01 -0.83 9.78
CA TYR A 58 -10.60 0.52 9.40
C TYR A 58 -11.70 1.16 8.56
N PRO A 59 -12.11 2.40 8.85
CA PRO A 59 -13.01 3.12 7.97
C PRO A 59 -12.28 3.51 6.67
N LEU A 60 -13.06 3.77 5.61
CA LEU A 60 -12.51 4.19 4.31
C LEU A 60 -11.88 5.58 4.37
N LEU A 61 -12.48 6.51 5.12
CA LEU A 61 -12.11 7.93 5.09
C LEU A 61 -10.62 8.19 5.37
N PRO A 62 -9.99 7.58 6.40
CA PRO A 62 -8.55 7.74 6.62
C PRO A 62 -7.66 7.23 5.47
N LEU A 63 -8.13 6.29 4.65
CA LEU A 63 -7.38 5.79 3.49
C LEU A 63 -7.37 6.78 2.32
N LEU A 64 -8.34 7.69 2.25
CA LEU A 64 -8.42 8.66 1.15
C LEU A 64 -7.23 9.63 1.20
N GLY A 65 -6.67 9.94 0.04
CA GLY A 65 -5.48 10.78 -0.12
C GLY A 65 -4.39 10.12 -0.95
N GLN A 66 -3.23 10.76 -0.98
CA GLN A 66 -2.03 10.26 -1.64
C GLN A 66 -1.08 9.64 -0.60
N TRP A 67 -0.46 8.53 -1.00
CA TRP A 67 0.42 7.75 -0.15
C TRP A 67 1.66 7.38 -0.94
N ARG A 68 2.83 7.71 -0.41
CA ARG A 68 4.12 7.36 -1.01
C ARG A 68 4.60 6.02 -0.50
N LEU A 69 4.92 5.11 -1.40
CA LEU A 69 5.46 3.79 -1.05
C LEU A 69 6.88 3.95 -0.52
N CYS A 70 7.11 3.55 0.74
CA CYS A 70 8.41 3.66 1.39
C CYS A 70 9.12 2.31 1.46
N PHE A 71 8.37 1.22 1.70
CA PHE A 71 8.92 -0.12 1.87
C PHE A 71 7.99 -1.16 1.25
N ALA A 72 8.57 -2.16 0.57
CA ALA A 72 7.80 -3.27 0.00
C ALA A 72 8.57 -4.59 0.10
N THR A 73 7.83 -5.70 0.16
CA THR A 73 8.39 -7.04 -0.01
C THR A 73 7.97 -7.62 -1.34
N GLY A 74 8.92 -8.19 -2.09
CA GLY A 74 8.59 -9.13 -3.15
C GLY A 74 8.07 -10.45 -2.58
N THR A 75 7.43 -11.26 -3.40
CA THR A 75 7.11 -12.65 -3.06
C THR A 75 7.73 -13.62 -4.06
N ARG A 76 8.14 -14.80 -3.58
CA ARG A 76 8.61 -15.90 -4.41
C ARG A 76 7.69 -17.09 -4.20
N LYS A 77 7.10 -17.62 -5.28
CA LYS A 77 6.34 -18.87 -5.23
C LYS A 77 7.29 -20.02 -4.90
N LEU A 78 7.03 -20.77 -3.82
CA LEU A 78 7.79 -21.98 -3.50
C LEU A 78 7.38 -23.08 -4.49
N ARG A 79 8.28 -23.41 -5.43
CA ARG A 79 8.07 -24.39 -6.50
C ARG A 79 7.67 -25.80 -6.04
N ARG A 80 7.78 -26.15 -4.76
CA ARG A 80 7.56 -27.53 -4.27
C ARG A 80 6.42 -27.73 -3.26
N ARG A 81 5.74 -26.69 -2.77
CA ARG A 81 4.67 -26.85 -1.74
C ARG A 81 3.47 -25.91 -1.86
N GLY A 82 3.27 -25.24 -2.99
CA GLY A 82 2.14 -24.31 -3.16
C GLY A 82 2.14 -23.09 -2.23
N GLY A 83 3.21 -22.90 -1.44
CA GLY A 83 3.37 -21.77 -0.52
C GLY A 83 3.97 -20.54 -1.18
N ILE A 84 3.71 -19.37 -0.60
CA ILE A 84 4.34 -18.10 -0.98
C ILE A 84 5.39 -17.77 0.08
N ALA A 85 6.67 -17.65 -0.30
CA ALA A 85 7.69 -17.08 0.57
C ALA A 85 7.74 -15.56 0.42
N LEU A 86 7.74 -14.88 1.55
CA LEU A 86 7.94 -13.44 1.63
C LEU A 86 9.43 -13.13 1.41
N GLY A 87 9.74 -12.17 0.55
CA GLY A 87 11.10 -11.69 0.34
C GLY A 87 11.61 -10.87 1.53
N LYS A 88 12.92 -10.58 1.53
CA LYS A 88 13.61 -9.81 2.59
C LYS A 88 13.13 -8.36 2.78
N GLY A 89 12.30 -7.86 1.86
CA GLY A 89 11.87 -6.46 1.83
C GLY A 89 12.96 -5.50 1.34
N PHE A 90 12.55 -4.32 0.89
CA PHE A 90 13.44 -3.25 0.48
C PHE A 90 12.76 -1.90 0.61
N TYR A 91 13.55 -0.86 0.91
CA TYR A 91 13.12 0.52 0.82
C TYR A 91 13.11 0.98 -0.63
N LEU A 92 12.10 1.73 -1.03
CA LEU A 92 12.05 2.29 -2.38
C LEU A 92 13.05 3.43 -2.53
N PRO A 93 13.83 3.49 -3.62
CA PRO A 93 14.74 4.61 -3.83
C PRO A 93 13.98 5.95 -3.93
N ARG A 94 14.47 6.97 -3.23
CA ARG A 94 13.77 8.27 -3.13
C ARG A 94 13.65 9.02 -4.45
N PHE A 95 14.53 8.73 -5.42
CA PHE A 95 14.52 9.31 -6.77
C PHE A 95 13.54 8.62 -7.74
N THR A 96 12.94 7.49 -7.32
CA THR A 96 11.87 6.78 -8.03
C THR A 96 10.62 6.74 -7.15
N PRO A 97 9.99 7.89 -6.84
CA PRO A 97 8.82 7.87 -5.97
C PRO A 97 7.69 7.10 -6.66
N ALA A 98 7.10 6.18 -5.89
CA ALA A 98 5.88 5.48 -6.26
C ALA A 98 4.77 5.91 -5.30
N TYR A 99 3.61 6.19 -5.86
CA TYR A 99 2.44 6.71 -5.16
C TYR A 99 1.26 5.80 -5.38
N ILE A 100 0.47 5.61 -4.33
CA ILE A 100 -0.87 5.08 -4.42
C ILE A 100 -1.83 6.14 -3.87
N SER A 101 -2.94 6.36 -4.56
CA SER A 101 -3.95 7.32 -4.11
C SER A 101 -5.33 6.70 -4.17
N PHE A 102 -6.14 7.01 -3.18
CA PHE A 102 -7.54 6.62 -3.10
C PHE A 102 -8.39 7.88 -3.00
N TYR A 103 -9.42 7.97 -3.82
CA TYR A 103 -10.29 9.14 -3.86
C TYR A 103 -11.73 8.72 -4.15
N ASP A 104 -12.65 9.50 -3.61
CA ASP A 104 -14.07 9.33 -3.91
C ASP A 104 -14.37 9.78 -5.34
N ARG A 105 -15.23 9.04 -6.03
CA ARG A 105 -15.77 9.37 -7.35
C ARG A 105 -17.19 9.88 -7.28
N SER A 106 -17.81 9.91 -6.10
CA SER A 106 -19.16 10.44 -5.96
C SER A 106 -19.19 11.91 -6.37
N ASP A 107 -20.22 12.28 -7.13
CA ASP A 107 -20.46 13.69 -7.47
C ASP A 107 -20.91 14.47 -6.22
N ASP A 108 -21.47 13.77 -5.23
CA ASP A 108 -21.85 14.31 -3.94
C ASP A 108 -20.75 14.11 -2.88
N LYS A 109 -19.93 15.16 -2.71
CA LYS A 109 -18.85 15.18 -1.71
C LYS A 109 -19.32 15.07 -0.26
N SER A 110 -20.62 15.16 0.02
CA SER A 110 -21.18 15.00 1.36
C SER A 110 -21.40 13.53 1.76
N VAL A 111 -21.38 12.60 0.79
CA VAL A 111 -21.61 11.16 1.03
C VAL A 111 -20.51 10.33 0.39
N ILE A 112 -19.71 9.65 1.23
CA ILE A 112 -18.71 8.70 0.76
C ILE A 112 -19.35 7.34 0.58
N VAL A 113 -19.45 6.89 -0.67
CA VAL A 113 -19.98 5.57 -1.01
C VAL A 113 -18.81 4.61 -1.24
N PRO A 114 -18.65 3.54 -0.43
CA PRO A 114 -17.50 2.62 -0.55
C PRO A 114 -17.34 1.91 -1.90
N GLU A 115 -18.40 1.87 -2.70
CA GLU A 115 -18.43 1.30 -4.05
C GLU A 115 -18.07 2.31 -5.15
N GLN A 116 -17.99 3.61 -4.82
CA GLN A 116 -17.64 4.69 -5.73
C GLN A 116 -16.23 5.21 -5.45
N VAL A 117 -15.30 4.34 -5.10
CA VAL A 117 -13.89 4.72 -4.88
C VAL A 117 -13.12 4.56 -6.19
N ALA A 118 -12.10 5.37 -6.38
CA ALA A 118 -11.08 5.19 -7.40
C ALA A 118 -9.71 4.96 -6.78
N ILE A 119 -8.87 4.27 -7.54
CA ILE A 119 -7.46 4.09 -7.23
C ILE A 119 -6.61 4.77 -8.31
N SER A 120 -5.47 5.30 -7.89
CA SER A 120 -4.36 5.69 -8.76
C SER A 120 -3.09 5.03 -8.25
N ASN A 121 -2.30 4.40 -9.12
CA ASN A 121 -0.95 3.96 -8.83
C ASN A 121 0.00 4.63 -9.81
N GLN A 122 0.98 5.36 -9.31
CA GLN A 122 1.89 6.16 -10.11
C GLN A 122 3.33 5.85 -9.74
N ILE A 123 4.20 5.76 -10.74
CA ILE A 123 5.65 5.78 -10.56
C ILE A 123 6.25 6.91 -11.38
N GLN A 124 7.24 7.59 -10.83
CA GLN A 124 7.97 8.64 -11.51
C GLN A 124 9.46 8.34 -11.50
N PHE A 125 10.12 8.51 -12.64
CA PHE A 125 11.56 8.35 -12.80
C PHE A 125 12.06 9.27 -13.91
N SER A 126 13.06 10.12 -13.61
CA SER A 126 13.77 10.93 -14.61
C SER A 126 12.87 11.63 -15.64
N GLY A 127 11.86 12.38 -15.16
CA GLY A 127 10.90 13.09 -16.00
C GLY A 127 9.81 12.23 -16.64
N LEU A 128 9.96 10.90 -16.64
CA LEU A 128 8.90 9.96 -17.00
C LEU A 128 7.96 9.75 -15.81
N LYS A 129 6.65 9.77 -16.07
CA LYS A 129 5.59 9.45 -15.13
C LYS A 129 4.64 8.45 -15.78
N LEU A 130 4.48 7.30 -15.12
CA LEU A 130 3.51 6.28 -15.47
C LEU A 130 2.43 6.29 -14.40
N ARG A 131 1.17 6.43 -14.80
CA ARG A 131 0.02 6.43 -13.88
C ARG A 131 -1.05 5.48 -14.38
N PHE A 132 -1.44 4.55 -13.52
CA PHE A 132 -2.55 3.64 -13.71
C PHE A 132 -3.72 4.11 -12.86
N THR A 133 -4.92 4.16 -13.43
CA THR A 133 -6.14 4.52 -12.70
C THR A 133 -7.27 3.55 -13.00
N GLY A 134 -8.22 3.46 -12.09
CA GLY A 134 -9.44 2.70 -12.32
C GLY A 134 -10.33 2.63 -11.08
N PRO A 135 -11.45 1.90 -11.16
CA PRO A 135 -12.38 1.77 -10.06
C PRO A 135 -11.79 0.94 -8.90
N ALA A 136 -12.25 1.25 -7.70
CA ALA A 136 -11.97 0.51 -6.48
C ALA A 136 -13.24 0.36 -5.64
N LYS A 137 -13.29 -0.69 -4.82
CA LYS A 137 -14.36 -0.90 -3.85
C LYS A 137 -13.79 -1.33 -2.51
N TYR A 138 -14.31 -0.74 -1.43
CA TYR A 138 -13.82 -0.99 -0.09
C TYR A 138 -14.77 -1.87 0.72
N LEU A 139 -14.30 -3.07 1.06
CA LEU A 139 -14.98 -4.02 1.95
C LEU A 139 -14.50 -3.79 3.39
N GLY A 140 -15.05 -2.77 4.06
CA GLY A 140 -14.60 -2.32 5.38
C GLY A 140 -14.59 -3.41 6.47
N LYS A 141 -15.52 -4.37 6.43
CA LYS A 141 -15.53 -5.49 7.39
C LYS A 141 -14.26 -6.33 7.38
N ASN A 142 -13.59 -6.41 6.23
CA ASN A 142 -12.38 -7.22 6.05
C ASN A 142 -11.14 -6.35 5.83
N ASN A 143 -11.27 -5.03 5.86
CA ASN A 143 -10.24 -4.05 5.49
C ASN A 143 -9.67 -4.29 4.08
N ILE A 144 -10.48 -4.80 3.15
CA ILE A 144 -10.03 -5.13 1.79
C ILE A 144 -10.45 -4.03 0.83
N LEU A 145 -9.49 -3.45 0.12
CA LEU A 145 -9.72 -2.60 -1.04
C LEU A 145 -9.42 -3.39 -2.31
N ALA A 146 -10.45 -3.75 -3.05
CA ALA A 146 -10.33 -4.40 -4.35
C ALA A 146 -10.34 -3.34 -5.45
N PHE A 147 -9.62 -3.56 -6.52
CA PHE A 147 -9.51 -2.58 -7.60
C PHE A 147 -9.24 -3.23 -8.95
N ASP A 148 -9.50 -2.48 -10.01
CA ASP A 148 -9.10 -2.81 -11.37
C ASP A 148 -8.47 -1.58 -12.02
N PHE A 149 -7.35 -1.76 -12.72
CA PHE A 149 -6.75 -0.66 -13.49
C PHE A 149 -7.27 -0.74 -14.92
N THR A 150 -7.96 0.31 -15.34
CA THR A 150 -8.59 0.36 -16.66
C THR A 150 -7.92 1.37 -17.58
N HIS A 151 -7.20 2.36 -17.03
CA HIS A 151 -6.59 3.45 -17.78
C HIS A 151 -5.11 3.64 -17.44
N LEU A 152 -4.30 3.95 -18.45
CA LEU A 152 -2.87 4.27 -18.33
C LEU A 152 -2.60 5.64 -18.91
N GLN A 153 -1.83 6.43 -18.17
CA GLN A 153 -1.25 7.70 -18.62
C GLN A 153 0.28 7.59 -18.59
N VAL A 154 0.91 7.97 -19.69
CA VAL A 154 2.36 8.11 -19.83
C VAL A 154 2.66 9.58 -20.09
N THR A 155 3.48 10.18 -19.24
CA THR A 155 3.90 11.59 -19.35
C THR A 155 5.42 11.66 -19.31
N LEU A 156 6.03 12.45 -20.19
CA LEU A 156 7.48 12.70 -20.20
C LEU A 156 7.74 14.21 -20.18
N PHE A 157 8.51 14.67 -19.19
CA PHE A 157 8.78 16.10 -18.95
C PHE A 157 7.50 16.96 -18.92
N GLY A 158 6.44 16.42 -18.31
CA GLY A 158 5.13 17.09 -18.20
C GLY A 158 4.25 16.99 -19.46
N ARG A 159 4.74 16.45 -20.58
CA ARG A 159 3.96 16.26 -21.81
C ARG A 159 3.34 14.87 -21.84
N SER A 160 2.03 14.79 -22.05
CA SER A 160 1.34 13.50 -22.22
C SER A 160 1.80 12.85 -23.52
N LEU A 161 2.40 11.66 -23.43
CA LEU A 161 2.76 10.84 -24.58
C LEU A 161 1.67 9.82 -24.91
N TYR A 162 0.92 9.39 -23.90
CA TYR A 162 -0.17 8.44 -24.04
C TYR A 162 -1.18 8.63 -22.91
N SER A 163 -2.46 8.48 -23.24
CA SER A 163 -3.56 8.40 -22.30
C SER A 163 -4.64 7.54 -22.93
N GLY A 164 -4.88 6.35 -22.38
CA GLY A 164 -5.85 5.44 -22.95
C GLY A 164 -6.16 4.24 -22.07
N ASN A 165 -7.21 3.53 -22.46
CA ASN A 165 -7.64 2.31 -21.80
C ASN A 165 -6.64 1.18 -22.04
N ILE A 166 -6.30 0.43 -20.99
CA ILE A 166 -5.38 -0.72 -21.08
C ILE A 166 -6.08 -2.06 -21.28
N ARG A 167 -7.40 -2.12 -21.07
CA ARG A 167 -8.22 -3.30 -21.38
C ARG A 167 -8.96 -3.09 -22.71
N SER A 168 -8.57 -3.84 -23.73
CA SER A 168 -9.31 -3.94 -24.99
C SER A 168 -10.52 -4.87 -24.82
N GLY A 169 -11.67 -4.37 -24.37
CA GLY A 169 -12.89 -5.18 -24.19
C GLY A 169 -14.13 -4.39 -23.77
N LYS A 170 -15.32 -4.85 -24.20
CA LYS A 170 -16.63 -4.18 -24.11
C LYS A 170 -17.27 -4.12 -22.71
N SER A 171 -16.56 -4.46 -21.64
CA SER A 171 -17.15 -4.58 -20.31
C SER A 171 -16.17 -4.09 -19.24
N GLN A 172 -16.31 -2.83 -18.82
CA GLN A 172 -15.28 -2.16 -18.00
C GLN A 172 -15.78 -1.61 -16.66
N THR A 173 -17.08 -1.58 -16.39
CA THR A 173 -17.60 -0.97 -15.14
C THR A 173 -18.69 -1.80 -14.47
N THR A 174 -19.65 -2.32 -15.25
CA THR A 174 -20.71 -3.19 -14.71
C THR A 174 -20.16 -4.53 -14.20
N GLU A 175 -19.14 -5.08 -14.87
CA GLU A 175 -18.45 -6.29 -14.42
C GLU A 175 -17.69 -6.10 -13.11
N PHE A 176 -16.99 -4.97 -12.91
CA PHE A 176 -16.21 -4.73 -11.70
C PHE A 176 -17.06 -4.68 -10.43
N ALA A 177 -18.24 -4.06 -10.50
CA ALA A 177 -19.17 -3.98 -9.37
C ALA A 177 -19.60 -5.38 -8.91
N GLN A 178 -19.92 -6.26 -9.87
CA GLN A 178 -20.43 -7.62 -9.63
C GLN A 178 -19.33 -8.67 -9.41
N GLU A 179 -18.08 -8.38 -9.80
CA GLU A 179 -16.99 -9.34 -9.70
C GLU A 179 -16.60 -9.62 -8.23
N SER A 180 -16.38 -10.90 -7.92
CA SER A 180 -15.91 -11.32 -6.61
C SER A 180 -14.51 -10.77 -6.33
N VAL A 181 -14.31 -10.23 -5.13
CA VAL A 181 -12.98 -9.74 -4.68
C VAL A 181 -11.90 -10.83 -4.73
N ALA A 182 -12.29 -12.11 -4.66
CA ALA A 182 -11.37 -13.22 -4.84
C ALA A 182 -10.73 -13.31 -6.24
N ASN A 183 -11.27 -12.63 -7.25
CA ASN A 183 -10.71 -12.58 -8.61
C ASN A 183 -9.98 -11.28 -8.91
N LEU A 184 -10.26 -10.23 -8.13
CA LEU A 184 -9.67 -8.91 -8.31
C LEU A 184 -8.29 -8.78 -7.63
N PRO A 185 -7.41 -7.91 -8.15
CA PRO A 185 -6.35 -7.31 -7.35
C PRO A 185 -6.92 -6.64 -6.09
N PHE A 186 -6.22 -6.78 -4.97
CA PHE A 186 -6.64 -6.15 -3.72
C PHE A 186 -5.48 -5.84 -2.78
N PHE A 187 -5.74 -4.92 -1.86
CA PHE A 187 -4.96 -4.66 -0.64
C PHE A 187 -5.80 -5.00 0.59
N ALA A 188 -5.26 -5.84 1.48
CA ALA A 188 -5.81 -6.09 2.80
C ALA A 188 -5.06 -5.24 3.83
N PHE A 189 -5.67 -4.15 4.28
CA PHE A 189 -5.09 -3.23 5.24
C PHE A 189 -5.09 -3.81 6.65
N PHE A 190 -3.97 -3.65 7.34
CA PHE A 190 -3.82 -4.10 8.72
C PHE A 190 -3.25 -3.03 9.65
N LEU A 191 -2.80 -1.89 9.13
CA LEU A 191 -2.44 -0.71 9.90
C LEU A 191 -2.87 0.53 9.12
N VAL A 192 -3.64 1.40 9.76
CA VAL A 192 -4.07 2.69 9.19
C VAL A 192 -3.96 3.74 10.28
N THR A 193 -3.16 4.76 10.01
CA THR A 193 -2.97 5.93 10.86
C THR A 193 -3.05 7.19 9.97
N PRO A 194 -3.07 8.41 10.53
CA PRO A 194 -3.00 9.63 9.74
C PRO A 194 -1.77 9.70 8.83
N ASP A 195 -0.63 9.16 9.29
CA ASP A 195 0.69 9.38 8.65
C ASP A 195 1.22 8.18 7.87
N LEU A 196 0.75 6.97 8.17
CA LEU A 196 1.16 5.74 7.48
C LEU A 196 0.04 4.72 7.36
N ILE A 197 0.13 3.92 6.31
CA ILE A 197 -0.72 2.75 6.06
C ILE A 197 0.13 1.53 5.72
N ALA A 198 -0.32 0.35 6.13
CA ALA A 198 0.30 -0.91 5.75
C ALA A 198 -0.75 -1.93 5.29
N ALA A 199 -0.40 -2.67 4.24
CA ALA A 199 -1.29 -3.64 3.64
C ALA A 199 -0.55 -4.85 3.08
N ARG A 200 -1.29 -5.95 2.96
CA ARG A 200 -0.89 -7.13 2.22
C ARG A 200 -1.59 -7.14 0.87
N GLY A 201 -0.82 -7.26 -0.21
CA GLY A 201 -1.36 -7.43 -1.56
C GLY A 201 -1.80 -8.87 -1.83
N ARG A 202 -2.63 -9.09 -2.85
CA ARG A 202 -3.06 -10.42 -3.32
C ARG A 202 -1.91 -11.42 -3.48
N GLY A 203 -0.77 -10.98 -4.02
CA GLY A 203 0.42 -11.81 -4.22
C GLY A 203 1.17 -12.21 -2.94
N GLY A 204 0.67 -11.80 -1.77
CA GLY A 204 1.25 -12.09 -0.46
C GLY A 204 2.32 -11.09 0.00
N GLY A 205 2.67 -10.09 -0.81
CA GLY A 205 3.65 -9.07 -0.42
C GLY A 205 3.06 -8.10 0.61
N LEU A 206 3.91 -7.61 1.51
CA LEU A 206 3.65 -6.53 2.44
C LEU A 206 4.17 -5.21 1.87
N ALA A 207 3.50 -4.12 2.19
CA ALA A 207 3.93 -2.79 1.85
C ALA A 207 3.57 -1.80 2.98
N LEU A 208 4.41 -0.78 3.10
CA LEU A 208 4.26 0.36 3.99
C LEU A 208 4.28 1.62 3.13
N TRP A 209 3.28 2.48 3.31
CA TRP A 209 3.23 3.78 2.68
C TRP A 209 3.12 4.87 3.75
N ILE A 210 3.62 6.05 3.40
CA ILE A 210 3.54 7.26 4.20
C ILE A 210 2.62 8.27 3.52
N ARG A 211 1.96 9.13 4.30
CA ARG A 211 1.11 10.19 3.79
C ARG A 211 1.93 11.24 3.04
N GLU A 212 1.40 11.76 1.94
CA GLU A 212 1.92 12.93 1.22
C GLU A 212 0.80 13.88 0.79
#